data_AF-A0A3D5WQ47-F1
#
_entry.id   AF-A0A3D5WQ47-F1
#
_cell.length_a   1.000
_cell.length_b   1.000
_cell.length_c   1.000
_cell.angle_alpha   90.00
_cell.angle_beta   90.00
_cell.angle_gamma   90.00
#
_symmetry.space_group_name_H-M   'P 1'
#
loop_
_entity.id
_entity.type
_entity.pdbx_description
1 polymer ?
#
loop_
_entity_poly.entity_id
_entity_poly.type
_entity_poly.pdbx_seq_one_letter_code
_entity_poly.pdbx_strand_id
1 'polypeptide(L)'
;MQLLPWSKDLLENNMKLRDFFQHTEQISTPAFYFDTDVFHNRVEFVKMELPKIPLTFSIKANPFLLNCLPDEIRHVEVCSPGELKICKAYNIPGSRIIYSGVNKEIEDVTEAIEYGVDIATAESMLHVELEQKAAQKADTKQRVILRLTSGNQFGMSEEDVLSILADHTK
;
A
#
# COMPACT_ATOMS: atom_id res chain seq x y z
N MET A 1 9.78 18.01 10.43
CA MET A 1 9.05 18.49 9.24
C MET A 1 8.02 19.48 9.73
N GLN A 2 8.19 20.77 9.47
CA GLN A 2 7.24 21.79 9.90
C GLN A 2 6.06 21.75 8.93
N LEU A 3 4.90 21.29 9.40
CA LEU A 3 3.62 21.49 8.71
C LEU A 3 3.20 22.94 8.98
N LEU A 4 3.21 23.77 7.94
CA LEU A 4 2.68 25.13 8.03
C LEU A 4 1.15 25.07 8.25
N PRO A 5 0.59 25.95 9.09
CA PRO A 5 -0.85 25.94 9.38
C PRO A 5 -1.65 26.20 8.10
N TRP A 6 -2.55 25.27 7.80
CA TRP A 6 -3.54 25.33 6.74
C TRP A 6 -4.45 26.56 6.92
N SER A 7 -4.54 27.46 5.91
CA SER A 7 -5.63 28.45 5.84
C SER A 7 -6.61 28.05 4.74
N LYS A 8 -7.91 28.04 5.07
CA LYS A 8 -9.00 27.70 4.14
C LYS A 8 -9.08 28.68 2.96
N ASP A 9 -8.52 29.87 3.09
CA ASP A 9 -8.58 30.94 2.07
C ASP A 9 -7.69 30.66 0.84
N LEU A 10 -6.78 29.68 0.89
CA LEU A 10 -5.86 29.38 -0.21
C LEU A 10 -6.51 28.59 -1.36
N LEU A 11 -7.59 27.85 -1.11
CA LEU A 11 -8.22 26.95 -2.10
C LEU A 11 -9.37 27.59 -2.89
N GLU A 12 -10.00 28.66 -2.39
CA GLU A 12 -11.16 29.26 -3.07
C GLU A 12 -10.83 29.90 -4.43
N ASN A 13 -9.54 30.06 -4.79
CA ASN A 13 -9.14 30.87 -5.95
C ASN A 13 -8.36 30.17 -7.08
N ASN A 14 -8.31 28.83 -7.17
CA ASN A 14 -7.52 28.17 -8.23
C ASN A 14 -6.08 28.75 -8.34
N MET A 15 -5.48 29.10 -7.19
CA MET A 15 -4.17 29.75 -7.18
C MET A 15 -3.15 28.81 -7.82
N LYS A 16 -2.51 29.26 -8.90
CA LYS A 16 -1.50 28.44 -9.55
C LYS A 16 -0.30 28.36 -8.61
N LEU A 17 0.44 27.26 -8.67
CA LEU A 17 1.67 27.04 -7.88
C LEU A 17 2.61 28.26 -7.84
N ARG A 18 2.68 29.02 -8.95
CA ARG A 18 3.45 30.26 -9.06
C ARG A 18 2.98 31.36 -8.11
N ASP A 19 1.67 31.49 -7.91
CA ASP A 19 1.06 32.50 -7.06
C ASP A 19 1.30 32.15 -5.57
N PHE A 20 1.29 30.86 -5.21
CA PHE A 20 1.65 30.41 -3.87
C PHE A 20 3.09 30.80 -3.51
N PHE A 21 4.06 30.52 -4.37
CA PHE A 21 5.46 30.88 -4.14
C PHE A 21 5.73 32.39 -4.09
N GLN A 22 4.90 33.22 -4.76
CA GLN A 22 5.01 34.68 -4.70
C GLN A 22 4.60 35.26 -3.33
N HIS A 23 3.79 34.53 -2.56
CA HIS A 23 3.26 34.99 -1.27
C HIS A 23 3.87 34.26 -0.05
N THR A 24 4.79 33.32 -0.27
CA THR A 24 5.46 32.57 0.81
C THR A 24 6.97 32.83 0.80
N GLU A 25 7.44 33.71 1.67
CA GLU A 25 8.89 33.96 1.87
C GLU A 25 9.62 32.81 2.61
N GLN A 26 8.91 31.74 3.02
CA GLN A 26 9.40 30.76 4.00
C GLN A 26 9.76 29.37 3.45
N ILE A 27 9.64 29.12 2.14
CA ILE A 27 9.94 27.78 1.59
C ILE A 27 11.32 27.77 0.93
N SER A 28 12.28 27.10 1.57
CA SER A 28 13.60 26.86 1.00
C SER A 28 13.57 25.72 -0.03
N THR A 29 14.24 25.90 -1.17
CA THR A 29 14.39 24.87 -2.21
C THR A 29 15.65 24.03 -2.04
N PRO A 30 15.65 22.74 -2.47
CA PRO A 30 14.56 22.05 -3.18
C PRO A 30 13.42 21.64 -2.26
N ALA A 31 12.18 21.74 -2.76
CA ALA A 31 10.96 21.38 -2.04
C ALA A 31 10.01 20.59 -2.96
N PHE A 32 9.25 19.68 -2.37
CA PHE A 32 8.13 19.01 -3.02
C PHE A 32 6.81 19.66 -2.60
N TYR A 33 5.96 19.96 -3.57
CA TYR A 33 4.59 20.40 -3.35
C TYR A 33 3.63 19.34 -3.87
N PHE A 34 2.67 18.95 -3.04
CA PHE A 34 1.64 17.97 -3.38
C PHE A 34 0.28 18.65 -3.36
N ASP A 35 -0.33 18.77 -4.53
CA ASP A 35 -1.72 19.17 -4.67
C ASP A 35 -2.61 17.96 -4.33
N THR A 36 -3.23 17.99 -3.16
CA THR A 36 -4.06 16.88 -2.69
C THR A 36 -5.34 16.76 -3.50
N ASP A 37 -5.89 17.86 -4.00
CA ASP A 37 -7.13 17.84 -4.78
C ASP A 37 -6.91 17.13 -6.12
N VAL A 38 -5.74 17.31 -6.74
CA VAL A 38 -5.36 16.54 -7.94
C VAL A 38 -5.29 15.04 -7.64
N PHE A 39 -4.79 14.65 -6.47
CA PHE A 39 -4.77 13.24 -6.05
C PHE A 39 -6.18 12.68 -5.83
N HIS A 40 -7.03 13.40 -5.08
CA HIS A 40 -8.42 13.03 -4.84
C HIS A 40 -9.21 12.90 -6.15
N ASN A 41 -9.16 13.92 -7.02
CA ASN A 41 -9.82 13.92 -8.33
C ASN A 41 -9.37 12.74 -9.22
N ARG A 42 -8.09 12.36 -9.15
CA ARG A 42 -7.58 11.19 -9.88
C ARG A 42 -8.18 9.89 -9.35
N VAL A 43 -8.29 9.73 -8.03
CA VAL A 43 -8.88 8.53 -7.41
C VAL A 43 -10.37 8.44 -7.74
N GLU A 44 -11.10 9.55 -7.65
CA GLU A 44 -12.53 9.62 -8.03
C GLU A 44 -12.74 9.24 -9.49
N PHE A 45 -11.93 9.79 -10.40
CA PHE A 45 -12.00 9.45 -11.82
C PHE A 45 -11.80 7.93 -12.05
N VAL A 46 -10.77 7.34 -11.46
CA VAL A 46 -10.52 5.89 -11.59
C VAL A 46 -11.66 5.08 -10.99
N LYS A 47 -12.22 5.51 -9.85
CA LYS A 47 -13.35 4.85 -9.20
C LYS A 47 -14.62 4.89 -10.05
N MET A 48 -14.87 6.00 -10.73
CA MET A 48 -16.00 6.16 -11.64
C MET A 48 -15.90 5.22 -12.84
N GLU A 49 -14.71 5.09 -13.43
CA GLU A 49 -14.46 4.20 -14.58
C GLU A 49 -14.45 2.71 -14.17
N LEU A 50 -14.06 2.40 -12.94
CA LEU A 50 -13.95 1.03 -12.41
C LEU A 50 -14.79 0.83 -11.12
N PRO A 51 -16.12 1.02 -11.15
CA PRO A 51 -16.93 1.14 -9.95
C PRO A 51 -16.96 -0.13 -9.10
N LYS A 52 -16.83 -1.30 -9.73
CA LYS A 52 -16.88 -2.61 -9.08
C LYS A 52 -15.52 -3.10 -8.56
N ILE A 53 -14.43 -2.42 -8.88
CA ILE A 53 -13.08 -2.84 -8.49
C ILE A 53 -12.66 -2.03 -7.26
N PRO A 54 -12.32 -2.69 -6.13
CA PRO A 54 -11.70 -2.01 -5.00
C PRO A 54 -10.33 -1.46 -5.42
N LEU A 55 -10.07 -0.19 -5.09
CA LEU A 55 -8.81 0.45 -5.47
C LEU A 55 -7.73 0.19 -4.42
N THR A 56 -6.51 -0.06 -4.88
CA THR A 56 -5.33 -0.25 -4.04
C THR A 56 -4.26 0.78 -4.41
N PHE A 57 -3.75 1.52 -3.44
CA PHE A 57 -2.65 2.47 -3.64
C PHE A 57 -1.32 1.79 -3.32
N SER A 58 -0.36 1.80 -4.26
CA SER A 58 1.00 1.30 -3.99
C SER A 58 1.83 2.38 -3.33
N ILE A 59 2.24 2.14 -2.08
CA ILE A 59 2.99 3.12 -1.28
C ILE A 59 4.35 3.48 -1.90
N LYS A 60 4.95 2.55 -2.67
CA LYS A 60 6.20 2.75 -3.43
C LYS A 60 6.17 3.98 -4.32
N ALA A 61 5.01 4.35 -4.83
CA ALA A 61 4.85 5.52 -5.69
C ALA A 61 5.13 6.81 -4.92
N ASN A 62 4.54 6.96 -3.73
CA ASN A 62 4.77 8.10 -2.85
C ASN A 62 4.19 7.86 -1.43
N PRO A 63 5.02 7.62 -0.41
CA PRO A 63 4.53 7.40 0.96
C PRO A 63 3.93 8.63 1.63
N PHE A 64 4.23 9.85 1.15
CA PHE A 64 3.71 11.08 1.77
C PHE A 64 2.20 11.26 1.52
N LEU A 65 1.65 10.62 0.48
CA LEU A 65 0.21 10.68 0.17
C LEU A 65 -0.65 9.87 1.13
N LEU A 66 -0.07 9.04 2.02
CA LEU A 66 -0.85 8.31 3.01
C LEU A 66 -1.59 9.22 4.01
N ASN A 67 -1.06 10.44 4.26
CA ASN A 67 -1.71 11.41 5.15
C ASN A 67 -3.01 12.00 4.57
N CYS A 68 -3.20 11.90 3.27
CA CYS A 68 -4.38 12.39 2.55
C CYS A 68 -4.97 11.29 1.67
N LEU A 69 -4.89 10.03 2.12
CA LEU A 69 -5.40 8.89 1.36
C LEU A 69 -6.93 8.97 1.26
N PRO A 70 -7.53 9.04 0.05
CA PRO A 70 -8.98 9.09 -0.09
C PRO A 70 -9.64 7.81 0.42
N ASP A 71 -10.87 7.94 0.93
CA ASP A 71 -11.62 6.81 1.50
C ASP A 71 -12.02 5.76 0.45
N GLU A 72 -12.06 6.15 -0.83
CA GLU A 72 -12.30 5.27 -1.97
C GLU A 72 -11.18 4.23 -2.18
N ILE A 73 -9.97 4.50 -1.66
CA ILE A 73 -8.86 3.55 -1.69
C ILE A 73 -9.10 2.47 -0.62
N ARG A 74 -9.47 1.26 -1.04
CA ARG A 74 -9.74 0.13 -0.15
C ARG A 74 -8.48 -0.35 0.58
N HIS A 75 -7.36 -0.41 -0.13
CA HIS A 75 -6.10 -0.96 0.40
C HIS A 75 -4.88 -0.11 0.06
N VAL A 76 -3.83 -0.22 0.87
CA VAL A 76 -2.47 0.20 0.58
C VAL A 76 -1.64 -1.06 0.33
N GLU A 77 -0.98 -1.14 -0.82
CA GLU A 77 -0.01 -2.18 -1.10
C GLU A 77 1.36 -1.75 -0.55
N VAL A 78 1.95 -2.65 0.24
CA VAL A 78 3.20 -2.51 0.98
C VAL A 78 4.09 -3.68 0.59
N CYS A 79 5.34 -3.47 0.21
CA CYS A 79 6.22 -4.56 -0.24
C CYS A 79 7.50 -4.73 0.59
N SER A 80 7.63 -4.01 1.69
CA SER A 80 8.80 -4.09 2.55
C SER A 80 8.45 -3.79 4.01
N PRO A 81 9.30 -4.23 4.96
CA PRO A 81 9.15 -3.88 6.37
C PRO A 81 9.23 -2.37 6.61
N GLY A 82 10.04 -1.65 5.82
CA GLY A 82 10.15 -0.19 5.90
C GLY A 82 8.82 0.51 5.57
N GLU A 83 8.13 0.05 4.54
CA GLU A 83 6.82 0.58 4.15
C GLU A 83 5.72 0.20 5.12
N LEU A 84 5.78 -1.00 5.72
CA LEU A 84 4.87 -1.40 6.79
C LEU A 84 5.03 -0.48 8.01
N LYS A 85 6.28 -0.14 8.37
CA LYS A 85 6.59 0.83 9.43
C LYS A 85 6.04 2.22 9.12
N ILE A 86 6.11 2.66 7.86
CA ILE A 86 5.49 3.92 7.44
C ILE A 86 3.96 3.84 7.63
N CYS A 87 3.31 2.77 7.17
CA CYS A 87 1.87 2.58 7.35
C CYS A 87 1.46 2.61 8.84
N LYS A 88 2.24 1.95 9.70
CA LYS A 88 2.08 2.01 11.17
C LYS A 88 2.17 3.43 11.70
N ALA A 89 3.17 4.20 11.26
CA ALA A 89 3.37 5.59 11.69
C ALA A 89 2.21 6.52 11.27
N TYR A 90 1.56 6.24 10.13
CA TYR A 90 0.37 6.94 9.67
C TYR A 90 -0.95 6.33 10.19
N ASN A 91 -0.89 5.36 11.11
CA ASN A 91 -2.05 4.65 11.67
C ASN A 91 -2.96 4.00 10.61
N ILE A 92 -2.40 3.54 9.49
CA ILE A 92 -3.15 2.77 8.51
C ILE A 92 -3.49 1.41 9.13
N PRO A 93 -4.79 1.05 9.26
CA PRO A 93 -5.18 -0.23 9.84
C PRO A 93 -4.64 -1.40 9.03
N GLY A 94 -4.19 -2.48 9.68
CA GLY A 94 -3.74 -3.69 9.00
C GLY A 94 -4.77 -4.26 8.02
N SER A 95 -6.08 -4.15 8.33
CA SER A 95 -7.21 -4.54 7.47
C SER A 95 -7.37 -3.72 6.18
N ARG A 96 -6.56 -2.67 6.01
CA ARG A 96 -6.40 -1.89 4.77
C ARG A 96 -5.05 -2.14 4.10
N ILE A 97 -4.27 -3.15 4.48
CA ILE A 97 -2.94 -3.41 3.92
C ILE A 97 -2.92 -4.71 3.12
N ILE A 98 -2.32 -4.65 1.93
CA ILE A 98 -1.87 -5.82 1.19
C ILE A 98 -0.35 -5.89 1.30
N TYR A 99 0.18 -6.94 1.93
CA TYR A 99 1.62 -7.13 2.10
C TYR A 99 2.19 -8.00 0.98
N SER A 100 2.84 -7.34 0.03
CA SER A 100 3.44 -7.93 -1.15
C SER A 100 4.96 -8.06 -1.03
N GLY A 101 5.66 -8.34 -2.15
CA GLY A 101 7.12 -8.30 -2.23
C GLY A 101 7.76 -9.68 -2.34
N VAL A 102 8.95 -9.70 -2.93
CA VAL A 102 9.71 -10.92 -3.23
C VAL A 102 10.70 -11.32 -2.15
N ASN A 103 11.03 -10.41 -1.23
CA ASN A 103 12.04 -10.61 -0.21
C ASN A 103 11.40 -10.51 1.17
N LYS A 104 10.83 -11.63 1.63
CA LYS A 104 10.19 -11.76 2.95
C LYS A 104 10.95 -12.77 3.78
N GLU A 105 11.33 -12.40 4.99
CA GLU A 105 11.81 -13.32 6.01
C GLU A 105 10.68 -13.68 7.00
N ILE A 106 10.89 -14.71 7.82
CA ILE A 106 9.85 -15.18 8.75
C ILE A 106 9.46 -14.09 9.77
N GLU A 107 10.41 -13.25 10.16
CA GLU A 107 10.20 -12.11 11.04
C GLU A 107 9.26 -11.07 10.38
N ASP A 108 9.45 -10.80 9.10
CA ASP A 108 8.62 -9.84 8.34
C ASP A 108 7.17 -10.32 8.23
N VAL A 109 7.00 -11.60 7.91
CA VAL A 109 5.67 -12.23 7.80
C VAL A 109 4.98 -12.28 9.16
N THR A 110 5.72 -12.62 10.22
CA THR A 110 5.20 -12.63 11.58
C THR A 110 4.72 -11.23 11.99
N GLU A 111 5.53 -10.19 11.74
CA GLU A 111 5.17 -8.80 12.04
C GLU A 111 3.92 -8.35 11.26
N ALA A 112 3.79 -8.74 9.98
CA ALA A 112 2.63 -8.42 9.16
C ALA A 112 1.35 -9.08 9.71
N ILE A 113 1.41 -10.37 10.08
CA ILE A 113 0.28 -11.10 10.65
C ILE A 113 -0.12 -10.54 12.02
N GLU A 114 0.84 -10.30 12.91
CA GLU A 114 0.58 -9.72 14.23
C GLU A 114 -0.01 -8.31 14.15
N TYR A 115 0.38 -7.53 13.13
CA TYR A 115 -0.22 -6.23 12.85
C TYR A 115 -1.64 -6.31 12.25
N GLY A 116 -2.08 -7.50 11.85
CA GLY A 116 -3.39 -7.74 11.27
C GLY A 116 -3.49 -7.31 9.80
N VAL A 117 -2.43 -7.47 9.02
CA VAL A 117 -2.44 -7.25 7.57
C VAL A 117 -3.57 -8.06 6.92
N ASP A 118 -4.34 -7.40 6.05
CA ASP A 118 -5.54 -7.96 5.46
C ASP A 118 -5.25 -9.17 4.56
N ILE A 119 -4.30 -8.98 3.64
CA ILE A 119 -3.95 -9.96 2.60
C ILE A 119 -2.43 -9.93 2.41
N ALA A 120 -1.81 -11.10 2.35
CA ALA A 120 -0.42 -11.26 1.92
C ALA A 120 -0.36 -11.75 0.47
N THR A 121 0.76 -11.55 -0.21
CA THR A 121 1.03 -12.21 -1.50
C THR A 121 2.17 -13.21 -1.39
N ALA A 122 1.99 -14.39 -1.97
CA ALA A 122 3.04 -15.37 -2.16
C ALA A 122 3.52 -15.32 -3.61
N GLU A 123 4.84 -15.33 -3.79
CA GLU A 123 5.51 -15.32 -5.10
C GLU A 123 6.46 -16.51 -5.25
N SER A 124 6.49 -17.40 -4.27
CA SER A 124 7.28 -18.64 -4.25
C SER A 124 6.64 -19.64 -3.29
N MET A 125 7.01 -20.93 -3.43
CA MET A 125 6.62 -21.98 -2.48
C MET A 125 7.07 -21.64 -1.05
N LEU A 126 8.28 -21.08 -0.91
CA LEU A 126 8.82 -20.64 0.38
C LEU A 126 7.92 -19.58 1.04
N HIS A 127 7.37 -18.62 0.28
CA HIS A 127 6.45 -17.64 0.87
C HIS A 127 5.20 -18.31 1.45
N VAL A 128 4.65 -19.32 0.78
CA VAL A 128 3.50 -20.07 1.32
C VAL A 128 3.86 -20.76 2.63
N GLU A 129 5.04 -21.39 2.71
CA GLU A 129 5.53 -22.02 3.94
C GLU A 129 5.71 -21.00 5.09
N LEU A 130 6.25 -19.82 4.80
CA LEU A 130 6.44 -18.75 5.77
C LEU A 130 5.10 -18.24 6.33
N GLU A 131 4.14 -17.94 5.44
CA GLU A 131 2.80 -17.50 5.81
C GLU A 131 2.09 -18.56 6.66
N GLN A 132 2.16 -19.83 6.25
CA GLN A 132 1.56 -20.94 6.98
C GLN A 132 2.16 -21.08 8.39
N LYS A 133 3.49 -21.06 8.49
CA LYS A 133 4.21 -21.19 9.77
C LYS A 133 3.88 -20.04 10.72
N ALA A 134 3.88 -18.81 10.22
CA ALA A 134 3.60 -17.64 11.03
C ALA A 134 2.11 -17.59 11.46
N ALA A 135 1.18 -17.90 10.55
CA ALA A 135 -0.25 -17.96 10.86
C ALA A 135 -0.58 -19.05 11.90
N GLN A 136 0.03 -20.23 11.79
CA GLN A 136 -0.10 -21.29 12.80
C GLN A 136 0.41 -20.84 14.16
N LYS A 137 1.58 -20.19 14.22
CA LYS A 137 2.15 -19.68 15.47
C LYS A 137 1.26 -18.63 16.14
N ALA A 138 0.59 -17.80 15.33
CA ALA A 138 -0.31 -16.75 15.80
C ALA A 138 -1.77 -17.22 16.01
N ASP A 139 -2.05 -18.52 15.85
CA ASP A 139 -3.40 -19.11 15.93
C ASP A 139 -4.44 -18.34 15.08
N THR A 140 -4.06 -18.01 13.85
CA THR A 140 -4.89 -17.21 12.94
C THR A 140 -4.89 -17.78 11.52
N LYS A 141 -5.72 -17.22 10.65
CA LYS A 141 -5.77 -17.53 9.22
C LYS A 141 -5.39 -16.30 8.41
N GLN A 142 -4.22 -16.33 7.80
CA GLN A 142 -3.79 -15.29 6.87
C GLN A 142 -4.41 -15.54 5.49
N ARG A 143 -4.97 -14.50 4.87
CA ARG A 143 -5.39 -14.58 3.46
C ARG A 143 -4.16 -14.35 2.59
N VAL A 144 -3.95 -15.24 1.63
CA VAL A 144 -2.80 -15.21 0.72
C VAL A 144 -3.29 -15.22 -0.72
N ILE A 145 -2.78 -14.29 -1.53
CA ILE A 145 -2.90 -14.32 -2.99
C ILE A 145 -1.66 -14.99 -3.57
N LEU A 146 -1.86 -16.05 -4.35
CA LEU A 146 -0.79 -16.69 -5.11
C LEU A 146 -0.56 -15.90 -6.41
N ARG A 147 0.63 -15.34 -6.60
CA ARG A 147 0.97 -14.56 -7.79
C ARG A 147 1.44 -15.49 -8.91
N LEU A 148 0.67 -15.63 -9.97
CA LEU A 148 1.09 -16.32 -11.20
C LEU A 148 2.06 -15.43 -12.01
N THR A 149 3.16 -15.99 -12.51
CA THR A 149 4.10 -15.27 -13.39
C THR A 149 3.53 -15.05 -14.79
N SER A 150 3.98 -13.98 -15.44
CA SER A 150 3.75 -13.74 -16.87
C SER A 150 5.00 -14.04 -17.72
N GLY A 151 5.91 -14.89 -17.21
CA GLY A 151 7.19 -15.22 -17.84
C GLY A 151 8.36 -14.33 -17.40
N ASN A 152 8.20 -13.56 -16.32
CA ASN A 152 9.27 -12.75 -15.73
C ASN A 152 9.70 -13.32 -14.36
N GLN A 153 10.63 -12.65 -13.68
CA GLN A 153 11.19 -13.08 -12.40
C GLN A 153 10.23 -13.00 -11.19
N PHE A 154 9.00 -12.50 -11.38
CA PHE A 154 8.02 -12.32 -10.32
C PHE A 154 6.89 -13.35 -10.42
N GLY A 155 6.44 -13.84 -9.27
CA GLY A 155 5.42 -14.88 -9.18
C GLY A 155 5.92 -16.29 -9.46
N MET A 156 4.98 -17.22 -9.37
CA MET A 156 5.17 -18.67 -9.45
C MET A 156 4.75 -19.21 -10.81
N SER A 157 5.24 -20.40 -11.15
CA SER A 157 4.75 -21.14 -12.32
C SER A 157 3.29 -21.59 -12.12
N GLU A 158 2.61 -21.94 -13.22
CA GLU A 158 1.26 -22.52 -13.14
C GLU A 158 1.28 -23.85 -12.36
N GLU A 159 2.32 -24.66 -12.54
CA GLU A 159 2.53 -25.93 -11.82
C GLU A 159 2.60 -25.71 -10.30
N ASP A 160 3.42 -24.75 -9.85
CA ASP A 160 3.54 -24.41 -8.43
C ASP A 160 2.18 -23.97 -7.86
N VAL A 161 1.47 -23.06 -8.55
CA VAL A 161 0.16 -22.56 -8.10
C VAL A 161 -0.85 -23.71 -7.97
N LEU A 162 -0.92 -24.60 -8.96
CA LEU A 162 -1.83 -25.75 -8.93
C LEU A 162 -1.44 -26.74 -7.83
N SER A 163 -0.14 -26.93 -7.57
CA SER A 163 0.33 -27.81 -6.48
C SER A 163 -0.12 -27.30 -5.10
N ILE A 164 0.02 -26.00 -4.84
CA ILE A 164 -0.43 -25.35 -3.59
C ILE A 164 -1.95 -25.54 -3.42
N LEU A 165 -2.72 -25.33 -4.49
CA LEU A 165 -4.18 -25.48 -4.48
C LEU A 165 -4.63 -26.92 -4.24
N ALA A 166 -3.89 -27.92 -4.71
CA ALA A 166 -4.19 -29.33 -4.46
C ALA A 166 -3.93 -29.72 -2.99
N ASP A 167 -2.92 -29.14 -2.35
CA ASP A 167 -2.56 -29.41 -0.96
C ASP A 167 -3.51 -28.76 0.07
N HIS A 168 -4.29 -27.75 -0.34
CA HIS A 168 -5.30 -27.07 0.51
C HIS A 168 -6.47 -27.96 0.98
N THR A 169 -6.49 -29.24 0.62
CA THR A 169 -7.53 -30.22 0.99
C THR A 169 -7.27 -30.96 2.32
N LYS A 170 -6.23 -30.60 3.08
CA LYS A 170 -5.89 -31.17 4.40
C LYS A 170 -5.91 -30.11 5.50
#